data_AF-R6HBI3-F1
#
_entry.id   AF-R6HBI3-F1
#
_cell.length_a   1.000
_cell.length_b   1.000
_cell.length_c   1.000
_cell.angle_alpha   90.00
_cell.angle_beta   90.00
_cell.angle_gamma   90.00
#
_symmetry.space_group_name_H-M   'P 1'
#
loop_
_entity.id
_entity.type
_entity.pdbx_description
1 polymer ?
#
loop_
_entity_poly.entity_id
_entity_poly.type
_entity_poly.pdbx_seq_one_letter_code
_entity_poly.pdbx_strand_id
1 'polypeptide(L)'
;MAEIPSNIILADQFNKYVDGYSIGSNDLTMLILGCDRDNDTVSHIYDERNLAVRRAIRHLIEVAHKDGKTVSICGQAPSVYPEFCEFLIKSGIDSMSVNPDTVKFTKKLAAQLEQRIMLDALTGRGRVETENLDW
;
A
#
# COMPACT_ATOMS: atom_id res chain seq x y z
N MET A 1 4.16 4.72 12.61
CA MET A 1 4.49 4.76 11.17
C MET A 1 5.21 3.47 10.83
N ALA A 2 4.81 2.79 9.75
CA ALA A 2 5.43 1.56 9.27
C ALA A 2 6.28 1.89 8.03
N GLU A 3 7.60 1.76 8.16
CA GLU A 3 8.55 2.24 7.15
C GLU A 3 9.89 1.51 7.27
N ILE A 4 10.30 1.20 8.51
CA ILE A 4 11.44 0.31 8.74
C ILE A 4 11.02 -1.13 8.43
N PRO A 5 11.71 -1.88 7.55
CA PRO A 5 11.30 -3.24 7.17
C PRO A 5 11.03 -4.18 8.36
N SER A 6 11.77 -4.03 9.46
CA SER A 6 11.55 -4.79 10.69
C SER A 6 10.15 -4.66 11.29
N ASN A 7 9.50 -3.50 11.19
CA ASN A 7 8.15 -3.29 11.73
C ASN A 7 7.04 -3.83 10.83
N ILE A 8 7.37 -4.20 9.59
CA ILE A 8 6.48 -4.91 8.66
C ILE A 8 6.66 -6.41 8.84
N ILE A 9 7.91 -6.89 8.83
CA ILE A 9 8.24 -8.32 8.98
C ILE A 9 7.71 -8.89 10.31
N LEU A 10 7.71 -8.08 11.37
CA LEU A 10 7.27 -8.47 12.70
C LEU A 10 5.94 -7.80 13.11
N ALA A 11 5.10 -7.42 12.15
CA ALA A 11 3.84 -6.73 12.43
C ALA A 11 2.96 -7.51 13.43
N ASP A 12 2.97 -8.84 13.39
CA ASP A 12 2.29 -9.72 14.35
C ASP A 12 2.76 -9.48 15.80
N GLN A 13 4.05 -9.20 15.99
CA GLN A 13 4.62 -8.87 17.29
C GLN A 13 4.34 -7.43 17.70
N PHE A 14 4.19 -6.50 16.75
CA PHE A 14 3.91 -5.10 17.04
C PHE A 14 2.42 -4.83 17.32
N ASN A 15 1.51 -5.64 16.77
CA ASN A 15 0.05 -5.46 16.88
C ASN A 15 -0.46 -5.29 18.33
N LYS A 16 0.17 -5.95 19.31
CA LYS A 16 -0.18 -5.83 20.74
C LYS A 16 0.14 -4.46 21.36
N TYR A 17 0.93 -3.62 20.69
CA TYR A 17 1.41 -2.34 21.20
C TYR A 17 0.86 -1.13 20.44
N VAL A 18 0.14 -1.36 19.33
CA VAL A 18 -0.36 -0.29 18.46
C VAL A 18 -1.85 -0.47 18.16
N ASP A 19 -2.53 0.63 17.86
CA ASP A 19 -3.92 0.61 17.40
C ASP A 19 -4.03 0.41 15.89
N GLY A 20 -2.97 0.73 15.16
CA GLY A 20 -2.89 0.62 13.71
C GLY A 20 -1.56 1.12 13.17
N TYR A 21 -1.41 1.04 11.86
CA TYR A 21 -0.22 1.44 11.12
C TYR A 21 -0.54 2.57 10.14
N SER A 22 0.45 3.41 9.89
CA SER A 22 0.46 4.38 8.80
C SER A 22 1.73 4.14 8.01
N ILE A 23 1.61 3.67 6.77
CA ILE A 23 2.72 3.31 5.90
C ILE A 23 3.42 4.58 5.41
N GLY A 24 4.71 4.72 5.72
CA GLY A 24 5.59 5.72 5.11
C GLY A 24 6.22 5.14 3.86
N SER A 25 5.53 5.18 2.71
CA SER A 25 5.97 4.46 1.50
C SER A 25 7.28 4.96 0.93
N ASN A 26 7.62 6.24 1.14
CA ASN A 26 8.90 6.81 0.72
C ASN A 26 10.08 6.09 1.37
N ASP A 27 10.11 6.11 2.70
CA ASP A 27 11.20 5.55 3.49
C ASP A 27 11.17 4.03 3.44
N LEU A 28 9.98 3.43 3.40
CA LEU A 28 9.82 2.00 3.15
C LEU A 28 10.49 1.55 1.85
N THR A 29 10.25 2.29 0.77
CA THR A 29 10.83 1.98 -0.54
C THR A 29 12.35 2.11 -0.51
N MET A 30 12.87 3.19 0.08
CA MET A 30 14.31 3.39 0.24
C MET A 30 14.97 2.25 1.01
N LEU A 31 14.38 1.84 2.13
CA LEU A 31 14.94 0.80 3.00
C LEU A 31 14.79 -0.62 2.44
N ILE A 32 13.69 -0.92 1.74
CA ILE A 32 13.51 -2.23 1.07
C ILE A 32 14.45 -2.36 -0.12
N LEU A 33 14.58 -1.33 -0.95
CA LEU A 33 15.38 -1.37 -2.17
C LEU A 33 16.86 -1.05 -1.93
N GLY A 34 17.22 -0.61 -0.72
CA GLY A 34 18.59 -0.22 -0.38
C GLY A 34 19.05 1.00 -1.17
N CYS A 35 18.16 1.96 -1.40
CA CYS A 35 18.41 3.14 -2.22
C CYS A 35 18.16 4.44 -1.48
N ASP A 36 18.80 5.51 -1.93
CA ASP A 36 18.53 6.88 -1.52
C ASP A 36 17.99 7.65 -2.73
N ARG A 37 16.76 8.16 -2.62
CA ARG A 37 16.09 8.88 -3.73
C ARG A 37 16.73 10.23 -4.03
N ASP A 38 17.44 10.80 -3.06
CA ASP A 38 18.13 12.09 -3.18
C ASP A 38 19.59 11.92 -3.65
N ASN A 39 20.04 10.67 -3.84
CA ASN A 39 21.34 10.34 -4.42
C ASN A 39 21.22 10.00 -5.90
N ASP A 40 21.63 10.92 -6.77
CA ASP A 40 21.58 10.77 -8.24
C ASP A 40 22.20 9.48 -8.79
N THR A 41 23.15 8.87 -8.07
CA THR A 41 23.80 7.63 -8.51
C THR A 41 22.85 6.43 -8.42
N VAL A 42 21.90 6.44 -7.47
CA VAL A 42 20.99 5.32 -7.19
C VAL A 42 19.52 5.72 -7.21
N SER A 43 19.15 6.98 -7.42
CA SER A 43 17.75 7.42 -7.42
C SER A 43 16.90 6.72 -8.49
N HIS A 44 17.52 6.28 -9.59
CA HIS A 44 16.86 5.55 -10.67
C HIS A 44 16.33 4.16 -10.28
N ILE A 45 16.76 3.58 -9.15
CA ILE A 45 16.20 2.31 -8.64
C ILE A 45 14.99 2.51 -7.71
N TYR A 46 14.71 3.75 -7.28
CA TYR A 46 13.55 4.06 -6.46
C TYR A 46 12.26 3.91 -7.27
N ASP A 47 11.43 2.94 -6.90
CA ASP A 47 10.07 2.81 -7.42
C ASP A 47 9.16 2.23 -6.34
N GLU A 48 8.21 3.03 -5.86
CA GLU A 48 7.23 2.60 -4.85
C GLU A 48 6.32 1.47 -5.36
N ARG A 49 6.22 1.29 -6.70
CA ARG A 49 5.45 0.20 -7.34
C ARG A 49 6.26 -1.09 -7.43
N ASN A 50 7.49 -1.12 -6.96
CA ASN A 50 8.32 -2.32 -6.96
C ASN A 50 7.61 -3.48 -6.24
N LEU A 51 7.77 -4.70 -6.77
CA LEU A 51 7.12 -5.90 -6.24
C LEU A 51 7.45 -6.13 -4.76
N ALA A 52 8.70 -5.93 -4.34
CA ALA A 52 9.11 -6.13 -2.95
C ALA A 52 8.37 -5.16 -2.00
N VAL A 53 8.21 -3.90 -2.42
CA VAL A 53 7.48 -2.88 -1.67
C VAL A 53 5.99 -3.22 -1.59
N ARG A 54 5.38 -3.61 -2.72
CA ARG A 54 3.96 -3.99 -2.73
C ARG A 54 3.67 -5.26 -1.92
N ARG A 55 4.56 -6.26 -1.96
CA ARG A 55 4.45 -7.44 -1.08
C ARG A 55 4.56 -7.05 0.39
N ALA A 56 5.49 -6.16 0.76
CA ALA A 56 5.62 -5.68 2.14
C ALA A 56 4.34 -4.98 2.62
N ILE A 57 3.77 -4.13 1.78
CA ILE A 57 2.52 -3.41 2.09
C ILE A 57 1.35 -4.40 2.25
N ARG A 58 1.19 -5.34 1.30
CA ARG A 58 0.14 -6.37 1.37
C ARG A 58 0.28 -7.20 2.64
N HIS A 59 1.49 -7.68 2.94
CA HIS A 59 1.80 -8.43 4.14
C HIS A 59 1.42 -7.66 5.42
N LEU A 60 1.82 -6.38 5.52
CA LEU A 60 1.48 -5.56 6.67
C LEU A 60 -0.04 -5.43 6.86
N ILE A 61 -0.78 -5.16 5.78
CA ILE A 61 -2.25 -5.03 5.84
C ILE A 61 -2.87 -6.32 6.34
N GLU A 62 -2.51 -7.46 5.76
CA GLU A 62 -3.04 -8.76 6.15
C GLU A 62 -2.71 -9.13 7.60
N VAL A 63 -1.47 -8.89 8.04
CA VAL A 63 -1.04 -9.21 9.42
C VAL A 63 -1.67 -8.27 10.44
N ALA A 64 -1.79 -6.99 10.14
CA ALA A 64 -2.47 -6.02 11.00
C ALA A 64 -3.96 -6.36 11.16
N HIS A 65 -4.63 -6.68 10.06
CA HIS A 65 -6.06 -6.99 10.03
C HIS A 65 -6.42 -8.26 10.82
N LYS A 66 -5.52 -9.24 10.92
CA LYS A 66 -5.72 -10.45 11.76
C LYS A 66 -6.02 -10.11 13.22
N ASP A 67 -5.45 -9.01 13.73
CA ASP A 67 -5.66 -8.54 15.10
C ASP A 67 -6.57 -7.30 15.17
N GLY A 68 -7.34 -7.02 14.11
CA GLY A 68 -8.27 -5.89 14.04
C GLY A 68 -7.60 -4.51 14.03
N LYS A 69 -6.31 -4.43 13.63
CA LYS A 69 -5.56 -3.18 13.54
C LYS A 69 -5.78 -2.53 12.20
N THR A 70 -5.97 -1.22 12.18
CA THR A 70 -6.16 -0.48 10.92
C THR A 70 -4.82 -0.20 10.24
N VAL A 71 -4.82 -0.08 8.92
CA VAL A 71 -3.66 0.30 8.13
C VAL A 71 -4.01 1.42 7.18
N SER A 72 -3.24 2.51 7.28
CA SER A 72 -3.29 3.66 6.40
C SER A 72 -1.96 3.84 5.67
N ILE A 73 -1.91 4.78 4.73
CA ILE A 73 -0.68 5.19 4.03
C ILE A 73 -0.59 6.72 3.98
N CYS A 74 0.61 7.26 4.22
CA CYS A 74 0.90 8.70 4.22
C CYS A 74 1.94 9.15 3.19
N GLY A 75 2.19 8.32 2.16
CA GLY A 75 3.09 8.65 1.05
C GLY A 75 2.41 9.28 -0.16
N GLN A 76 3.22 9.72 -1.12
CA GLN A 76 2.72 10.36 -2.34
C GLN A 76 2.22 9.36 -3.39
N ALA A 77 2.65 8.10 -3.33
CA ALA A 77 2.27 7.05 -4.28
C ALA A 77 0.77 7.01 -4.64
N PRO A 78 -0.20 6.98 -3.69
CA PRO A 78 -1.63 6.98 -4.02
C PRO A 78 -2.13 8.28 -4.68
N SER A 79 -1.40 9.39 -4.56
CA SER A 79 -1.69 10.66 -5.22
C SER A 79 -1.13 10.71 -6.65
N VAL A 80 -0.02 10.00 -6.90
CA VAL A 80 0.73 10.05 -8.16
C VAL A 80 0.33 8.91 -9.11
N TYR A 81 0.07 7.72 -8.58
CA TYR A 81 -0.11 6.49 -9.34
C TYR A 81 -1.51 5.89 -9.13
N PRO A 82 -2.44 6.06 -10.09
CA PRO A 82 -3.78 5.45 -10.02
C PRO A 82 -3.76 3.92 -9.84
N GLU A 83 -2.79 3.25 -10.46
CA GLU A 83 -2.59 1.80 -10.33
C GLU A 83 -2.17 1.39 -8.92
N PHE A 84 -1.45 2.26 -8.22
CA PHE A 84 -1.05 2.02 -6.84
C PHE A 84 -2.24 2.21 -5.88
N CYS A 85 -3.10 3.19 -6.15
CA CYS A 85 -4.39 3.33 -5.46
C CYS A 85 -5.26 2.08 -5.63
N GLU A 86 -5.34 1.54 -6.85
CA GLU A 86 -6.03 0.26 -7.10
C GLU A 86 -5.43 -0.91 -6.33
N PHE A 87 -4.11 -1.03 -6.32
CA PHE A 87 -3.40 -2.03 -5.53
C PHE A 87 -3.73 -1.91 -4.04
N LEU A 88 -3.72 -0.71 -3.46
CA LEU A 88 -4.01 -0.50 -2.03
C LEU A 88 -5.45 -0.88 -1.68
N ILE A 89 -6.43 -0.50 -2.51
CA ILE A 89 -7.84 -0.85 -2.31
C ILE A 89 -8.04 -2.36 -2.40
N LYS A 90 -7.46 -3.02 -3.41
CA LYS A 90 -7.46 -4.49 -3.51
C LYS A 90 -6.72 -5.16 -2.35
N SER A 91 -5.80 -4.45 -1.71
CA SER A 91 -5.10 -4.88 -0.51
C SER A 91 -5.90 -4.74 0.76
N GLY A 92 -7.03 -4.02 0.73
CA GLY A 92 -7.85 -3.78 1.90
C GLY A 92 -7.34 -2.62 2.75
N ILE A 93 -6.63 -1.64 2.19
CA ILE A 93 -6.23 -0.43 2.94
C ILE A 93 -7.47 0.23 3.61
N ASP A 94 -7.34 0.68 4.86
CA ASP A 94 -8.44 1.32 5.59
C ASP A 94 -8.58 2.80 5.25
N SER A 95 -7.44 3.47 5.00
CA SER A 95 -7.44 4.89 4.62
C SER A 95 -6.18 5.30 3.86
N MET A 96 -6.33 6.33 3.02
CA MET A 96 -5.22 6.91 2.26
C MET A 96 -5.15 8.40 2.55
N SER A 97 -3.99 8.87 3.00
CA SER A 97 -3.67 10.29 3.00
C SER A 97 -3.12 10.67 1.63
N VAL A 98 -3.68 11.69 1.00
CA VAL A 98 -3.32 12.12 -0.35
C VAL A 98 -3.14 13.63 -0.43
N ASN A 99 -2.44 14.09 -1.46
CA ASN A 99 -2.24 15.51 -1.67
C ASN A 99 -3.59 16.23 -1.85
N PRO A 100 -3.79 17.43 -1.26
CA PRO A 100 -5.08 18.14 -1.24
C PRO A 100 -5.72 18.35 -2.62
N ASP A 101 -4.91 18.59 -3.65
CA ASP A 101 -5.31 18.77 -5.04
C ASP A 101 -5.85 17.48 -5.68
N THR A 102 -5.37 16.31 -5.23
CA THR A 102 -5.78 15.00 -5.75
C THR A 102 -7.01 14.40 -5.05
N VAL A 103 -7.40 14.89 -3.87
CA VAL A 103 -8.48 14.32 -3.04
C VAL A 103 -9.76 14.01 -3.83
N LYS A 104 -10.22 14.95 -4.67
CA LYS A 104 -11.44 14.78 -5.48
C LYS A 104 -11.29 13.66 -6.52
N PHE A 105 -10.13 13.57 -7.15
CA PHE A 105 -9.83 12.54 -8.13
C PHE A 105 -9.72 11.18 -7.46
N THR A 106 -8.89 11.06 -6.42
CA THR A 106 -8.67 9.80 -5.70
C THR A 106 -9.96 9.26 -5.10
N LYS A 107 -10.82 10.13 -4.53
CA LYS A 107 -12.12 9.71 -4.01
C LYS A 107 -13.03 9.11 -5.08
N LYS A 108 -13.07 9.70 -6.28
CA LYS A 108 -13.86 9.16 -7.40
C LYS A 108 -13.29 7.83 -7.89
N LEU A 109 -11.96 7.76 -8.02
CA LEU A 109 -11.27 6.54 -8.41
C LEU A 109 -11.56 5.40 -7.41
N ALA A 110 -11.44 5.67 -6.10
CA ALA A 110 -11.72 4.70 -5.07
C ALA A 110 -13.15 4.16 -5.16
N ALA A 111 -14.15 5.04 -5.25
CA ALA A 111 -15.56 4.63 -5.40
C ALA A 111 -15.80 3.78 -6.66
N GLN A 112 -15.16 4.11 -7.79
CA GLN A 112 -15.27 3.33 -9.02
C GLN A 112 -14.63 1.93 -8.89
N LEU A 113 -13.49 1.85 -8.21
CA LEU A 113 -12.78 0.59 -7.98
C LEU A 113 -13.54 -0.31 -7.01
N GLU A 114 -14.04 0.23 -5.90
CA GLU A 114 -14.89 -0.49 -4.96
C GLU A 114 -16.14 -1.04 -5.66
N GLN A 115 -16.82 -0.22 -6.46
CA GLN A 115 -17.98 -0.66 -7.25
C GLN A 115 -17.60 -1.78 -8.23
N ARG A 116 -16.45 -1.66 -8.91
CA ARG A 116 -15.96 -2.71 -9.81
C ARG A 116 -15.69 -4.01 -9.05
N ILE A 117 -15.02 -3.96 -7.91
CA ILE A 117 -14.72 -5.16 -7.09
C ILE A 117 -16.03 -5.85 -6.67
N MET A 118 -17.05 -5.08 -6.27
CA MET A 118 -18.37 -5.64 -5.94
C MET A 118 -19.04 -6.30 -7.15
N LEU A 119 -19.02 -5.66 -8.33
CA LEU A 119 -19.59 -6.23 -9.55
C LEU A 119 -18.85 -7.48 -10.03
N ASP A 120 -17.52 -7.48 -9.92
CA ASP A 120 -16.66 -8.61 -10.28
C ASP A 120 -16.98 -9.82 -9.39
N ALA A 121 -17.15 -9.59 -8.07
CA ALA A 121 -17.57 -10.62 -7.12
C ALA A 121 -18.98 -11.17 -7.41
N LEU A 122 -19.92 -10.31 -7.79
CA LEU A 122 -21.30 -10.71 -8.11
C LEU A 122 -21.42 -11.47 -9.43
N THR A 123 -20.60 -11.12 -10.42
CA THR A 123 -20.68 -11.69 -11.78
C THR A 123 -19.77 -12.89 -11.99
N GLY A 124 -18.73 -13.06 -11.15
CA GLY A 124 -17.68 -14.06 -11.36
C GLY A 124 -16.82 -13.81 -12.61
N ARG A 125 -16.91 -12.62 -13.21
CA ARG A 125 -16.21 -12.25 -14.45
C ARG A 125 -15.07 -11.25 -14.22
N GLY A 126 -14.66 -11.07 -12.96
CA GLY A 126 -13.57 -10.17 -12.61
C GLY A 126 -12.24 -10.56 -13.27
N ARG A 127 -11.39 -9.57 -13.49
CA ARG A 127 -10.01 -9.83 -13.94
C ARG A 127 -9.22 -10.47 -12.80
N VAL A 128 -8.57 -11.59 -13.09
CA VAL A 128 -7.67 -12.25 -12.15
C VAL A 128 -6.42 -11.39 -11.96
N GLU A 129 -5.99 -11.21 -10.72
CA GLU A 129 -4.72 -10.57 -10.41
C GLU A 129 -3.58 -11.46 -10.92
N THR A 130 -2.78 -10.93 -11.84
CA THR A 130 -1.74 -11.71 -12.54
C THR A 130 -0.40 -11.73 -11.80
N GLU A 131 -0.24 -10.88 -10.79
CA GLU A 131 1.02 -10.71 -10.08
C GLU A 131 0.95 -11.38 -8.71
N ASN A 132 1.97 -12.18 -8.38
CA ASN A 132 2.05 -12.85 -7.10
C ASN A 132 2.48 -11.84 -6.01
N LEU A 133 1.53 -11.44 -5.18
CA LEU A 133 1.73 -10.50 -4.06
C LEU A 133 1.97 -11.19 -2.70
N ASP A 134 2.16 -12.52 -2.70
CA ASP A 134 2.44 -13.27 -1.48
C ASP A 134 3.86 -12.95 -0.98
N TRP A 135 3.99 -12.79 0.34
CA TRP A 135 5.25 -12.54 1.05
C TRP A 135 5.76 -13.80 1.74
#